data_AF-A0A2M7W0Z3-F1
#
_entry.id   AF-A0A2M7W0Z3-F1
#
_cell.length_a   1.000
_cell.length_b   1.000
_cell.length_c   1.000
_cell.angle_alpha   90.00
_cell.angle_beta   90.00
_cell.angle_gamma   90.00
#
_symmetry.space_group_name_H-M   'P 1'
#
loop_
_entity.id
_entity.type
_entity.pdbx_description
1 polymer ?
#
loop_
_entity_poly.entity_id
_entity_poly.type
_entity_poly.pdbx_seq_one_letter_code
_entity_poly.pdbx_strand_id
1 'polypeptide(L)'
;MLFRFVAQLGYTFVIIIETLLSLRLVLKLINVQPIAKIVVWLYFITDKILSPFAGLVPDNFRIFGITIELTTLLIIALLTFISYALYEIIKAYS
;
A
#
# COMPACT_ATOMS: atom_id res chain seq x y z
N MET A 1 -24.54 -13.39 -7.19
CA MET A 1 -24.20 -12.32 -8.15
C MET A 1 -23.84 -11.00 -7.47
N LEU A 2 -24.72 -10.38 -6.67
CA LEU A 2 -24.42 -9.09 -5.99
C LEU A 2 -23.21 -9.17 -5.03
N PHE A 3 -23.15 -10.20 -4.18
CA PHE A 3 -22.07 -10.36 -3.20
C PHE A 3 -20.67 -10.45 -3.85
N ARG A 4 -20.57 -11.23 -4.94
CA ARG A 4 -19.35 -11.32 -5.76
C ARG A 4 -18.95 -9.96 -6.34
N PHE A 5 -19.91 -9.20 -6.85
CA PHE A 5 -19.64 -7.88 -7.42
C PHE A 5 -19.07 -6.92 -6.37
N VAL A 6 -19.64 -6.91 -5.16
CA VAL A 6 -19.12 -6.09 -4.04
C VAL A 6 -17.71 -6.54 -3.64
N ALA A 7 -17.47 -7.85 -3.51
CA ALA A 7 -16.14 -8.37 -3.20
C ALA A 7 -15.11 -8.02 -4.29
N GLN A 8 -15.52 -8.04 -5.56
CA GLN A 8 -14.67 -7.66 -6.68
C GLN A 8 -14.29 -6.17 -6.67
N LEU A 9 -15.24 -5.28 -6.37
CA LEU A 9 -14.94 -3.85 -6.19
C LEU A 9 -13.97 -3.63 -5.03
N GLY A 10 -14.21 -4.30 -3.89
CA GLY A 10 -13.30 -4.25 -2.75
C GLY A 10 -11.90 -4.73 -3.11
N TYR A 11 -11.79 -5.85 -3.82
CA TYR A 11 -10.51 -6.42 -4.26
C TYR A 11 -9.76 -5.43 -5.16
N THR A 12 -10.42 -4.88 -6.18
CA THR A 12 -9.80 -3.89 -7.07
C THR A 12 -9.32 -2.66 -6.30
N PHE A 13 -10.11 -2.17 -5.34
CA PHE A 13 -9.72 -1.02 -4.52
C PHE A 13 -8.49 -1.31 -3.65
N VAL A 14 -8.44 -2.48 -2.99
CA VAL A 14 -7.28 -2.90 -2.18
C VAL A 14 -6.03 -3.01 -3.05
N ILE A 15 -6.12 -3.63 -4.23
CA ILE A 15 -4.98 -3.76 -5.16
C ILE A 15 -4.48 -2.39 -5.63
N ILE A 16 -5.37 -1.42 -5.88
CA ILE A 16 -4.97 -0.06 -6.25
C ILE A 16 -4.16 0.58 -5.11
N ILE A 17 -4.63 0.49 -3.86
CA ILE A 17 -3.91 1.02 -2.70
C ILE A 17 -2.56 0.32 -2.53
N GLU A 18 -2.53 -1.01 -2.59
CA GLU A 18 -1.32 -1.82 -2.46
C GLU A 18 -0.29 -1.46 -3.54
N THR A 19 -0.75 -1.20 -4.77
CA THR A 19 0.10 -0.76 -5.88
C THR A 19 0.71 0.63 -5.61
N LEU A 20 -0.08 1.58 -5.11
CA LEU A 20 0.42 2.92 -4.77
C LEU A 20 1.47 2.87 -3.66
N LEU A 21 1.23 2.09 -2.62
CA LEU A 21 2.18 1.91 -1.51
C LEU A 21 3.45 1.17 -1.96
N SER A 22 3.31 0.16 -2.83
CA SER A 22 4.46 -0.54 -3.41
C SER A 22 5.31 0.39 -4.28
N LEU A 23 4.68 1.26 -5.08
CA LEU A 23 5.39 2.27 -5.85
C LEU A 23 6.13 3.25 -4.94
N ARG A 24 5.47 3.72 -3.87
CA ARG A 24 6.12 4.58 -2.85
C ARG A 24 7.35 3.88 -2.26
N LEU A 25 7.22 2.62 -1.87
CA LEU A 25 8.31 1.83 -1.30
C LEU A 25 9.50 1.78 -2.25
N VAL A 26 9.28 1.42 -3.52
CA VAL A 26 10.35 1.39 -4.53
C VAL A 26 11.03 2.74 -4.68
N LEU A 27 10.26 3.84 -4.80
CA LEU A 27 10.83 5.18 -4.94
C LEU A 27 11.66 5.62 -3.71
N LYS A 28 11.23 5.26 -2.51
CA LYS A 28 11.96 5.53 -1.26
C LYS A 28 13.24 4.71 -1.16
N LEU A 29 13.21 3.45 -1.61
CA LEU A 29 14.39 2.56 -1.61
C LEU A 29 15.51 3.10 -2.52
N ILE A 30 15.16 3.67 -3.67
CA ILE A 30 16.13 4.32 -4.57
C ILE A 30 16.38 5.81 -4.25
N ASN A 31 15.90 6.28 -3.09
CA ASN A 31 16.08 7.63 -2.58
C ASN A 31 15.66 8.74 -3.57
N VAL A 32 14.53 8.54 -4.27
CA VAL A 32 14.00 9.54 -5.21
C VAL A 32 13.57 10.79 -4.46
N GLN A 33 14.14 11.92 -4.87
CA GLN A 33 13.70 13.24 -4.43
C GLN A 33 12.36 13.61 -5.09
N PRO A 34 11.39 14.17 -4.35
CA PRO A 34 10.06 14.51 -4.86
C PRO A 34 10.08 15.80 -5.69
N ILE A 35 10.86 15.84 -6.77
CA ILE A 35 10.97 16.97 -7.70
C ILE A 35 9.87 16.90 -8.75
N ALA A 36 9.59 15.69 -9.26
CA ALA A 36 8.55 15.47 -10.24
C ALA A 36 7.15 15.50 -9.60
N LYS A 37 6.20 16.20 -10.22
CA LYS A 37 4.82 16.33 -9.71
C LYS A 37 4.13 14.99 -9.44
N ILE A 38 4.41 13.97 -10.25
CA ILE A 38 3.84 12.63 -10.07
C ILE A 38 4.32 11.95 -8.77
N VAL A 39 5.59 12.15 -8.40
CA VAL A 39 6.18 11.61 -7.16
C VAL A 39 5.60 12.35 -5.96
N VAL A 40 5.48 13.68 -6.05
CA VAL A 40 4.83 14.51 -5.02
C VAL A 40 3.39 14.06 -4.78
N TRP A 41 2.62 13.87 -5.85
CA TRP A 41 1.24 13.40 -5.77
C TRP A 41 1.15 12.00 -5.14
N LEU A 42 2.01 11.07 -5.56
CA LEU A 42 2.04 9.73 -5.00
C LEU A 42 2.32 9.75 -3.49
N TYR A 43 3.35 10.49 -3.07
CA TYR A 43 3.70 10.62 -1.65
C TYR A 43 2.55 11.26 -0.87
N PHE A 44 1.93 12.32 -1.38
CA PHE A 44 0.78 12.96 -0.73
C PHE A 44 -0.41 12.01 -0.52
N ILE A 45 -0.79 11.23 -1.53
CA ILE A 45 -1.91 10.28 -1.41
C ILE A 45 -1.54 9.15 -0.46
N THR A 46 -0.34 8.59 -0.59
CA THR A 46 0.10 7.48 0.25
C THR A 46 0.34 7.90 1.71
N ASP A 47 0.76 9.13 1.97
CA ASP A 47 0.85 9.68 3.34
C ASP A 47 -0.52 9.71 4.02
N LYS A 48 -1.58 10.08 3.30
CA LYS A 48 -2.94 10.04 3.85
C LYS A 48 -3.39 8.62 4.20
N ILE A 49 -3.06 7.65 3.36
CA ILE A 49 -3.37 6.23 3.59
C ILE A 49 -2.63 5.71 4.82
N LEU A 50 -1.37 6.12 5.01
CA LEU A 50 -0.53 5.68 6.12
C LEU A 50 -0.80 6.46 7.42
N SER A 51 -1.34 7.68 7.35
CA SER A 51 -1.56 8.54 8.52
C SER A 51 -2.32 7.91 9.70
N PRO A 52 -3.34 7.05 9.51
CA PRO A 52 -4.03 6.41 10.63
C PRO A 52 -3.16 5.37 11.36
N PHE A 53 -2.06 4.95 10.74
CA PHE A 53 -1.14 3.92 11.24
C PHE A 53 0.18 4.51 11.77
N ALA A 54 0.30 5.84 11.80
CA ALA A 54 1.48 6.51 12.30
C ALA A 54 1.73 6.16 13.77
N GLY A 55 2.99 5.84 14.11
CA GLY A 55 3.39 5.49 15.47
C GLY A 55 3.12 4.04 15.90
N LEU A 56 2.57 3.18 15.03
CA LEU A 56 2.43 1.74 15.33
C LEU A 56 3.77 1.01 15.33
N VAL A 57 4.70 1.46 14.49
CA VAL A 57 6.07 0.96 14.40
C VAL A 57 7.02 2.17 14.23
N PRO A 58 8.34 2.00 14.46
CA PRO A 58 9.29 3.05 14.11
C PRO A 58 9.16 3.43 12.63
N ASP A 59 8.83 4.69 12.34
CA ASP A 59 8.44 5.09 10.98
C ASP A 59 9.57 4.90 9.95
N ASN A 60 10.84 5.02 10.38
CA ASN A 60 12.00 4.91 9.51
C ASN A 60 13.07 4.03 10.14
N PHE A 61 13.55 3.05 9.37
CA PHE A 61 14.74 2.29 9.68
C PHE A 61 15.82 2.58 8.63
N ARG A 62 17.01 3.01 9.06
CA ARG A 62 18.11 3.36 8.15
C ARG A 62 19.19 2.30 8.18
N ILE A 63 19.52 1.75 7.02
CA ILE A 63 20.62 0.79 6.85
C ILE A 63 21.46 1.23 5.65
N PHE A 64 22.76 1.44 5.85
CA PHE A 64 23.70 1.78 4.77
C PHE A 64 23.23 2.95 3.86
N GLY A 65 22.56 3.95 4.42
CA GLY A 65 22.04 5.11 3.66
C GLY A 65 20.68 4.90 3.00
N ILE A 66 20.12 3.68 3.03
CA ILE A 66 18.77 3.36 2.56
C ILE A 66 17.79 3.60 3.71
N THR A 67 16.71 4.33 3.46
CA THR A 67 15.62 4.51 4.41
C THR A 67 14.48 3.56 4.08
N ILE A 68 14.19 2.64 4.99
CA ILE A 68 13.08 1.70 4.91
C ILE A 68 11.93 2.24 5.77
N GLU A 69 10.78 2.43 5.15
CA GLU A 69 9.55 2.84 5.84
C GLU A 69 8.81 1.61 6.34
N LEU A 70 9.01 1.24 7.61
CA LEU A 70 8.43 0.01 8.19
C LEU A 70 6.90 0.04 8.17
N THR A 71 6.30 1.21 8.40
CA THR A 71 4.85 1.40 8.33
C THR A 71 4.34 1.04 6.93
N THR A 72 5.00 1.52 5.86
CA THR A 72 4.64 1.19 4.47
C THR A 72 4.71 -0.31 4.21
N LEU A 73 5.78 -0.99 4.65
CA LEU A 73 5.92 -2.44 4.52
C LEU A 73 4.82 -3.22 5.27
N LEU A 74 4.54 -2.83 6.51
CA LEU A 74 3.50 -3.45 7.33
C LEU A 74 2.13 -3.33 6.67
N ILE A 75 1.77 -2.14 6.17
CA ILE A 75 0.47 -1.92 5.54
C ILE A 75 0.35 -2.67 4.22
N ILE A 76 1.43 -2.77 3.42
CA ILE A 76 1.44 -3.63 2.23
C ILE A 76 1.15 -5.08 2.64
N ALA A 77 1.87 -5.62 3.63
CA ALA A 77 1.67 -7.00 4.08
C ALA A 77 0.24 -7.27 4.55
N LEU A 78 -0.36 -6.34 5.31
CA LEU A 78 -1.76 -6.44 5.72
C LEU A 78 -2.73 -6.40 4.53
N LEU A 79 -2.49 -5.51 3.56
CA LEU A 79 -3.31 -5.43 2.36
C LEU A 79 -3.19 -6.68 1.49
N THR A 80 -2.03 -7.33 1.43
CA THR A 80 -1.85 -8.62 0.76
C THR A 80 -2.74 -9.70 1.38
N PHE A 81 -2.84 -9.76 2.71
CA PHE A 81 -3.75 -10.70 3.37
C PHE A 81 -5.22 -10.37 3.10
N ILE A 82 -5.58 -9.08 3.09
CA ILE A 82 -6.95 -8.63 2.78
C ILE A 82 -7.30 -8.95 1.32
N SER A 83 -6.40 -8.67 0.37
CA SER A 83 -6.62 -8.93 -1.05
C SER A 83 -6.74 -10.43 -1.31
N TYR A 84 -5.92 -11.26 -0.65
CA TYR A 84 -6.05 -12.71 -0.70
C TYR A 84 -7.42 -13.20 -0.18
N ALA A 85 -7.87 -12.71 0.98
CA ALA A 85 -9.17 -13.06 1.52
C ALA A 85 -10.32 -12.67 0.58
N LEU A 86 -10.27 -11.48 -0.01
CA LEU A 86 -11.25 -11.02 -1.00
C LEU A 86 -11.23 -11.88 -2.27
N TYR A 87 -10.04 -12.27 -2.72
CA TYR A 87 -9.88 -13.17 -3.87
C TYR A 87 -10.52 -14.54 -3.63
N GLU A 88 -10.27 -15.17 -2.47
CA GLU A 88 -10.88 -16.45 -2.12
C GLU A 88 -12.41 -16.34 -2.02
N ILE A 89 -12.94 -15.21 -1.49
CA ILE A 89 -14.37 -14.93 -1.53
C ILE A 89 -14.87 -14.88 -2.97
N ILE A 90 -14.24 -14.09 -3.85
CA ILE A 90 -14.68 -13.99 -5.25
C ILE A 90 -14.71 -15.36 -5.92
N LYS A 91 -13.70 -16.19 -5.67
CA LYS A 91 -13.57 -17.55 -6.19
C LYS A 91 -14.65 -18.49 -5.65
N ALA A 92 -14.97 -18.43 -4.36
CA ALA A 92 -15.97 -19.30 -3.73
C ALA A 92 -17.40 -19.06 -4.24
N TYR A 93 -17.68 -17.85 -4.73
CA TYR A 93 -18.98 -17.47 -5.30
C TYR A 93 -18.94 -17.32 -6.84
N SER A 94 -17.91 -17.87 -7.49
CA SER A 94 -17.75 -17.86 -8.94
C SER A 94 -18.39 -19.05 -9.64
#